data_AF-A0A090WY37-F1
#
_entry.id   AF-A0A090WY37-F1
#
_cell.length_a   1.000
_cell.length_b   1.000
_cell.length_c   1.000
_cell.angle_alpha   90.00
_cell.angle_beta   90.00
_cell.angle_gamma   90.00
#
_symmetry.space_group_name_H-M   'P 1'
#
loop_
_entity.id
_entity.type
_entity.pdbx_description
1 polymer ?
#
loop_
_entity_poly.entity_id
_entity_poly.type
_entity_poly.pdbx_seq_one_letter_code
_entity_poly.pdbx_strand_id
1 'polypeptide(L)'
;MLFVVLFFLGSTQFIKAQNKDLTWDELANKYECPEWFRDAKFGIWFHWGGPQAVPEQGGGWYARHMYMKDVGRQKFGKMANPYHLQTYGHPSEFGFKDVIHAWKAEKFDAEYLINFSKENGAKYIVAWQIIMIISIYSTLLIIHGIRLMLVLKKILLVLLKKLHVMLA
;
A
#
# COMPACT_ATOMS: atom_id res chain seq x y z
N MET A 1 -19.99 47.30 -3.57
CA MET A 1 -20.09 46.09 -2.73
C MET A 1 -21.15 45.09 -3.22
N LEU A 2 -21.44 45.00 -4.53
CA LEU A 2 -22.38 43.99 -5.08
C LEU A 2 -21.82 43.18 -6.27
N PHE A 3 -20.64 43.52 -6.80
CA PHE A 3 -20.07 42.87 -8.00
C PHE A 3 -19.10 41.71 -7.72
N VAL A 4 -18.65 41.52 -6.48
CA VAL A 4 -17.67 40.46 -6.12
C VAL A 4 -18.35 39.13 -5.79
N VAL A 5 -19.65 39.13 -5.49
CA VAL A 5 -20.40 37.92 -5.08
C VAL A 5 -20.80 37.05 -6.29
N LEU A 6 -20.89 37.62 -7.50
CA LEU A 6 -21.34 36.90 -8.70
C LEU A 6 -20.25 36.05 -9.37
N PHE A 7 -18.97 36.23 -9.03
CA PHE A 7 -17.88 35.48 -9.65
C PHE A 7 -17.65 34.07 -9.06
N PHE A 8 -18.26 33.76 -7.91
CA PHE A 8 -18.11 32.47 -7.22
C PHE A 8 -19.22 31.46 -7.48
N LEU A 9 -20.21 31.80 -8.31
CA LEU A 9 -21.36 30.92 -8.64
C LEU A 9 -21.13 30.03 -9.88
N GLY A 10 -19.93 30.09 -10.48
CA GLY A 10 -19.67 29.56 -11.82
C GLY A 10 -18.68 28.40 -11.89
N SER A 11 -18.65 27.45 -10.95
CA SER A 11 -17.99 26.15 -11.17
C SER A 11 -18.28 25.12 -10.06
N THR A 12 -19.56 24.77 -9.86
CA THR A 12 -19.86 23.46 -9.26
C THR A 12 -19.70 22.42 -10.37
N GLN A 13 -18.47 21.96 -10.60
CA GLN A 13 -18.31 20.69 -11.31
C GLN A 13 -18.98 19.63 -10.44
N PHE A 14 -20.14 19.13 -10.88
CA PHE A 14 -20.69 17.91 -10.36
C PHE A 14 -19.63 16.83 -10.55
N ILE A 15 -19.01 16.38 -9.46
CA ILE A 15 -18.29 15.12 -9.47
C ILE A 15 -19.36 14.07 -9.78
N LYS A 16 -19.41 13.60 -11.03
CA LYS A 16 -20.23 12.44 -11.36
C LYS A 16 -19.71 11.28 -10.51
N ALA A 17 -20.55 10.81 -9.61
CA ALA A 17 -20.39 9.50 -8.99
C ALA A 17 -20.25 8.43 -10.08
N GLN A 18 -19.53 7.36 -9.76
CA GLN A 18 -19.11 6.27 -10.64
C GLN A 18 -20.21 5.84 -11.64
N ASN A 19 -19.78 5.58 -12.88
CA ASN A 19 -20.61 5.02 -13.95
C ASN A 19 -21.45 3.82 -13.46
N LYS A 20 -22.60 3.61 -14.11
CA LYS A 20 -23.46 2.42 -14.04
C LYS A 20 -22.63 1.13 -13.83
N ASP A 21 -23.03 0.31 -12.87
CA ASP A 21 -22.42 -1.02 -12.65
C ASP A 21 -22.51 -1.84 -13.94
N LEU A 22 -21.35 -2.19 -14.48
CA LEU A 22 -21.22 -2.95 -15.71
C LEU A 22 -21.27 -4.44 -15.40
N THR A 23 -21.86 -5.23 -16.31
CA THR A 23 -21.70 -6.69 -16.26
C THR A 23 -20.26 -7.09 -16.59
N TRP A 24 -19.89 -8.34 -16.28
CA TRP A 24 -18.57 -8.86 -16.64
C TRP A 24 -18.28 -8.78 -18.15
N ASP A 25 -19.28 -9.05 -18.98
CA ASP A 25 -19.16 -8.97 -20.44
C ASP A 25 -18.96 -7.52 -20.91
N GLU A 26 -19.67 -6.56 -20.32
CA GLU A 26 -19.49 -5.15 -20.63
C GLU A 26 -18.11 -4.63 -20.22
N LEU A 27 -17.57 -5.11 -19.09
CA LEU A 27 -16.21 -4.78 -18.65
C LEU A 27 -15.16 -5.36 -19.59
N ALA A 28 -15.30 -6.64 -19.96
CA ALA A 28 -14.37 -7.31 -20.86
C ALA A 28 -14.33 -6.63 -22.25
N ASN A 29 -15.50 -6.25 -22.78
CA ASN A 29 -15.60 -5.59 -24.08
C ASN A 29 -15.09 -4.13 -24.08
N LYS A 30 -15.12 -3.46 -22.92
CA LYS A 30 -14.65 -2.07 -22.80
C LYS A 30 -13.21 -1.95 -22.34
N TYR A 31 -12.64 -2.99 -21.76
CA TYR A 31 -11.31 -2.93 -21.20
C TYR A 31 -10.24 -2.93 -22.30
N GLU A 32 -9.52 -1.83 -22.38
CA GLU A 32 -8.29 -1.75 -23.15
C GLU A 32 -7.11 -1.48 -22.20
N CYS A 33 -6.05 -2.26 -22.35
CA CYS A 33 -4.83 -2.03 -21.59
C CYS A 33 -4.24 -0.67 -22.01
N PRO A 34 -4.00 0.26 -21.07
CA PRO A 34 -3.54 1.60 -21.40
C PRO A 34 -2.14 1.56 -22.02
N GLU A 35 -1.89 2.42 -23.00
CA GLU A 35 -0.67 2.40 -23.82
C GLU A 35 0.60 2.54 -22.97
N TRP A 36 0.59 3.43 -21.97
CA TRP A 36 1.75 3.60 -21.07
C TRP A 36 2.14 2.31 -20.35
N PHE A 37 1.18 1.46 -19.97
CA PHE A 37 1.45 0.20 -19.28
C PHE A 37 1.95 -0.85 -20.27
N ARG A 38 1.40 -0.84 -21.48
CA ARG A 38 1.89 -1.66 -22.58
C ARG A 38 3.34 -1.31 -22.89
N ASP A 39 3.71 -0.02 -22.88
CA ASP A 39 5.05 0.47 -23.22
C ASP A 39 6.04 0.41 -22.07
N ALA A 40 5.57 0.33 -20.84
CA ALA A 40 6.40 0.28 -19.66
C ALA A 40 7.38 -0.91 -19.66
N LYS A 41 6.92 -2.10 -20.09
CA LYS A 41 7.62 -3.41 -20.18
C LYS A 41 8.25 -3.96 -18.90
N PHE A 42 8.68 -3.11 -17.97
CA PHE A 42 9.37 -3.45 -16.74
C PHE A 42 8.91 -2.56 -15.59
N GLY A 43 8.58 -3.20 -14.47
CA GLY A 43 8.25 -2.54 -13.22
C GLY A 43 8.75 -3.35 -12.03
N ILE A 44 8.92 -2.67 -10.90
CA ILE A 44 9.41 -3.29 -9.67
C ILE A 44 8.27 -3.40 -8.67
N TRP A 45 8.11 -4.59 -8.11
CA TRP A 45 7.16 -4.83 -7.03
C TRP A 45 7.89 -5.00 -5.70
N PHE A 46 7.61 -4.10 -4.76
CA PHE A 46 8.12 -4.19 -3.40
C PHE A 46 7.15 -4.96 -2.52
N HIS A 47 7.53 -6.20 -2.19
CA HIS A 47 6.91 -6.96 -1.10
C HIS A 47 7.57 -6.58 0.24
N TRP A 48 7.52 -5.29 0.55
CA TRP A 48 8.06 -4.72 1.77
C TRP A 48 7.04 -3.76 2.35
N GLY A 49 6.75 -3.91 3.63
CA GLY A 49 5.76 -3.11 4.32
C GLY A 49 4.80 -3.98 5.13
N GLY A 50 4.82 -3.74 6.43
CA GLY A 50 3.86 -4.27 7.39
C GLY A 50 4.44 -5.24 8.39
N PRO A 51 3.57 -5.74 9.28
CA PRO A 51 3.94 -6.66 10.35
C PRO A 51 4.65 -7.93 9.88
N GLN A 52 4.45 -8.31 8.62
CA GLN A 52 5.08 -9.49 8.01
C GLN A 52 6.58 -9.31 7.77
N ALA A 53 7.06 -8.07 7.65
CA ALA A 53 8.47 -7.77 7.47
C ALA A 53 9.22 -7.55 8.80
N VAL A 54 8.49 -7.45 9.91
CA VAL A 54 9.07 -7.37 11.26
C VAL A 54 9.84 -8.64 11.62
N PRO A 55 9.26 -9.84 11.46
CA PRO A 55 10.04 -11.06 11.60
C PRO A 55 10.95 -11.17 10.38
N GLU A 56 12.26 -11.10 10.62
CA GLU A 56 13.29 -11.14 9.58
C GLU A 56 13.41 -12.52 8.91
N GLN A 57 12.64 -13.51 9.39
CA GLN A 57 12.60 -14.88 8.89
C GLN A 57 11.17 -15.39 8.71
N GLY A 58 11.02 -16.44 7.90
CA GLY A 58 9.76 -17.15 7.69
C GLY A 58 8.91 -16.66 6.51
N GLY A 59 9.45 -15.73 5.71
CA GLY A 59 8.91 -15.34 4.40
C GLY A 59 7.60 -14.54 4.46
N GLY A 60 7.06 -14.22 3.29
CA GLY A 60 5.88 -13.34 3.16
C GLY A 60 4.59 -13.87 3.81
N TRP A 61 4.56 -15.14 4.23
CA TRP A 61 3.38 -15.77 4.86
C TRP A 61 3.59 -16.06 6.35
N TYR A 62 4.52 -15.35 6.99
CA TYR A 62 4.87 -15.54 8.40
C TYR A 62 3.65 -15.64 9.33
N ALA A 63 2.67 -14.74 9.18
CA ALA A 63 1.46 -14.71 9.99
C ALA A 63 0.68 -16.04 9.99
N ARG A 64 0.76 -16.80 8.91
CA ARG A 64 0.19 -18.14 8.79
C ARG A 64 1.15 -19.19 9.35
N HIS A 65 2.39 -19.18 8.87
CA HIS A 65 3.35 -20.24 9.15
C HIS A 65 3.86 -20.25 10.59
N MET A 66 3.79 -19.14 11.32
CA MET A 66 4.16 -19.11 12.74
C MET A 66 3.27 -20.00 13.61
N TYR A 67 2.06 -20.34 13.18
CA TYR A 67 1.15 -21.25 13.89
C TYR A 67 1.27 -22.71 13.45
N MET A 68 2.12 -22.99 12.46
CA MET A 68 2.22 -24.32 11.84
C MET A 68 3.55 -24.97 12.21
N LYS A 69 3.50 -26.11 12.92
CA LYS A 69 4.70 -26.93 13.19
C LYS A 69 5.26 -27.59 11.92
N ASP A 70 4.38 -27.90 10.97
CA ASP A 70 4.74 -28.38 9.64
C ASP A 70 4.03 -27.55 8.57
N VAL A 71 4.80 -26.97 7.66
CA VAL A 71 4.34 -26.15 6.53
C VAL A 71 4.16 -26.96 5.24
N GLY A 72 4.38 -28.27 5.29
CA GLY A 72 4.24 -29.18 4.17
C GLY A 72 5.12 -28.77 2.99
N ARG A 73 4.49 -28.58 1.81
CA ARG A 73 5.21 -28.18 0.57
C ARG A 73 5.68 -26.72 0.59
N GLN A 74 5.20 -25.89 1.52
CA GLN A 74 5.51 -24.46 1.59
C GLN A 74 6.84 -24.22 2.33
N LYS A 75 7.93 -24.78 1.82
CA LYS A 75 9.26 -24.77 2.47
C LYS A 75 9.77 -23.36 2.80
N PHE A 76 9.34 -22.35 2.04
CA PHE A 76 9.67 -20.93 2.29
C PHE A 76 9.20 -20.42 3.66
N GLY A 77 8.19 -21.07 4.26
CA GLY A 77 7.64 -20.76 5.57
C GLY A 77 8.23 -21.55 6.74
N LYS A 78 9.12 -22.52 6.48
CA LYS A 78 9.56 -23.50 7.49
C LYS A 78 10.20 -22.85 8.72
N MET A 79 10.84 -21.69 8.54
CA MET A 79 11.50 -20.97 9.62
C MET A 79 10.55 -20.12 10.46
N ALA A 80 9.30 -19.89 10.05
CA ALA A 80 8.41 -18.97 10.74
C ALA A 80 8.09 -19.41 12.18
N ASN A 81 7.64 -20.64 12.39
CA ASN A 81 7.32 -21.19 13.71
C ASN A 81 8.56 -21.28 14.65
N PRO A 82 9.70 -21.91 14.25
CA PRO A 82 10.85 -21.99 15.14
C PRO A 82 11.43 -20.61 15.48
N TYR A 83 11.49 -19.69 14.52
CA TYR A 83 11.93 -18.31 14.77
C TYR A 83 10.99 -17.59 15.74
N HIS A 84 9.68 -17.77 15.58
CA HIS A 84 8.69 -17.16 16.46
C HIS A 84 8.83 -17.65 17.90
N LEU A 85 8.96 -18.96 18.09
CA LEU A 85 9.16 -19.57 19.41
C LEU A 85 10.42 -19.06 20.10
N GLN A 86 11.51 -18.90 19.35
CA GLN A 86 12.78 -18.41 19.89
C GLN A 86 12.76 -16.91 20.23
N THR A 87 12.09 -16.11 19.40
CA THR A 87 12.19 -14.63 19.46
C THR A 87 11.09 -14.01 20.32
N TYR A 88 9.87 -14.55 20.22
CA TYR A 88 8.67 -13.98 20.82
C TYR A 88 7.98 -14.90 21.82
N GLY A 89 8.23 -16.21 21.76
CA GLY A 89 7.59 -17.22 22.61
C GLY A 89 6.43 -17.93 21.93
N HIS A 90 5.54 -18.55 22.72
CA HIS A 90 4.48 -19.38 22.17
C HIS A 90 3.42 -18.50 21.45
N PRO A 91 3.01 -18.84 20.21
CA PRO A 91 2.05 -18.05 19.42
C PRO A 91 0.68 -17.80 20.06
N SER A 92 0.30 -18.55 21.10
CA SER A 92 -0.93 -18.34 21.86
C SER A 92 -0.83 -17.20 22.88
N GLU A 93 0.38 -16.86 23.32
CA GLU A 93 0.64 -15.79 24.28
C GLU A 93 1.07 -14.52 23.55
N PHE A 94 1.99 -14.67 22.58
CA PHE A 94 2.44 -13.59 21.72
C PHE A 94 2.09 -13.96 20.27
N GLY A 95 1.01 -13.40 19.74
CA GLY A 95 0.52 -13.73 18.41
C GLY A 95 1.04 -12.78 17.34
N PHE A 96 0.65 -13.03 16.08
CA PHE A 96 0.93 -12.08 15.01
C PHE A 96 0.34 -10.69 15.30
N LYS A 97 -0.81 -10.65 15.99
CA LYS A 97 -1.46 -9.42 16.48
C LYS A 97 -0.54 -8.55 17.35
N ASP A 98 0.45 -9.15 18.02
CA ASP A 98 1.38 -8.45 18.89
C ASP A 98 2.63 -8.03 18.11
N VAL A 99 3.09 -8.89 17.17
CA VAL A 99 4.16 -8.58 16.20
C VAL A 99 3.86 -7.32 15.40
N ILE A 100 2.58 -7.07 15.04
CA ILE A 100 2.19 -5.90 14.24
C ILE A 100 2.59 -4.57 14.88
N HIS A 101 2.63 -4.50 16.21
CA HIS A 101 2.90 -3.26 16.94
C HIS A 101 4.39 -2.89 16.92
N ALA A 102 5.28 -3.85 16.63
CA ALA A 102 6.71 -3.61 16.50
C ALA A 102 7.08 -2.97 15.14
N TRP A 103 6.18 -2.98 14.17
CA TRP A 103 6.44 -2.36 12.87
C TRP A 103 6.33 -0.84 12.95
N LYS A 104 7.45 -0.15 12.84
CA LYS A 104 7.53 1.32 12.97
C LYS A 104 8.02 2.05 11.72
N ALA A 105 8.58 1.33 10.75
CA ALA A 105 9.13 1.90 9.51
C ALA A 105 10.10 3.09 9.73
N GLU A 106 10.88 3.10 10.81
CA GLU A 106 11.67 4.27 11.25
C GLU A 106 12.73 4.73 10.24
N LYS A 107 13.24 3.79 9.43
CA LYS A 107 14.24 4.05 8.38
C LYS A 107 13.65 3.98 6.97
N PHE A 108 12.33 4.11 6.84
CA PHE A 108 11.67 4.09 5.54
C PHE A 108 12.02 5.36 4.74
N ASP A 109 12.62 5.15 3.56
CA ASP A 109 12.93 6.21 2.61
C ASP A 109 12.27 5.90 1.25
N ALA A 110 11.15 6.58 0.98
CA ALA A 110 10.45 6.46 -0.28
C ALA A 110 11.23 7.05 -1.46
N GLU A 111 11.99 8.12 -1.22
CA GLU A 111 12.71 8.81 -2.29
C GLU A 111 13.86 7.94 -2.79
N TYR A 112 14.59 7.33 -1.87
CA TYR A 112 15.59 6.32 -2.21
C TYR A 112 15.00 5.18 -3.05
N LEU A 113 13.86 4.61 -2.64
CA LEU A 113 13.22 3.51 -3.38
C LEU A 113 12.78 3.90 -4.80
N ILE A 114 12.21 5.10 -4.96
CA ILE A 114 11.80 5.61 -6.26
C ILE A 114 13.03 5.83 -7.15
N ASN A 115 14.08 6.49 -6.63
CA ASN A 115 15.30 6.76 -7.37
C ASN A 115 16.00 5.46 -7.78
N PHE A 116 16.17 4.53 -6.84
CA PHE A 116 16.69 3.19 -7.10
C PHE A 116 15.90 2.48 -8.22
N SER A 117 14.57 2.53 -8.16
CA SER A 117 13.73 1.87 -9.17
C SER A 117 13.91 2.50 -10.56
N LYS A 118 13.95 3.83 -10.61
CA LYS A 118 14.16 4.59 -11.85
C LYS A 118 15.54 4.32 -12.45
N GLU A 119 16.58 4.29 -11.62
CA GLU A 119 17.96 3.96 -12.02
C GLU A 119 18.06 2.53 -12.57
N ASN A 120 17.27 1.59 -12.05
CA ASN A 120 17.17 0.23 -12.57
C ASN A 120 16.22 0.10 -13.78
N GLY A 121 15.74 1.22 -14.33
CA GLY A 121 14.94 1.26 -15.56
C GLY A 121 13.45 0.93 -15.38
N ALA A 122 12.95 0.81 -14.14
CA ALA A 122 11.54 0.58 -13.89
C ALA A 122 10.69 1.77 -14.38
N LYS A 123 9.63 1.47 -15.12
CA LYS A 123 8.66 2.46 -15.62
C LYS A 123 7.45 2.59 -14.72
N TYR A 124 7.23 1.61 -13.85
CA TYR A 124 6.25 1.68 -12.78
C TYR A 124 6.76 0.91 -11.56
N ILE A 125 6.25 1.30 -10.39
CA ILE A 125 6.48 0.58 -9.14
C ILE A 125 5.13 0.19 -8.56
N VAL A 126 5.07 -1.00 -7.98
CA VAL A 126 3.94 -1.44 -7.16
C VAL A 126 4.47 -1.64 -5.75
N ALA A 127 3.74 -1.15 -4.76
CA ALA A 127 4.08 -1.39 -3.36
C ALA A 127 2.79 -1.77 -2.62
N TRP A 128 2.79 -2.96 -2.04
CA TRP A 128 1.60 -3.58 -1.45
C TRP A 128 0.99 -2.72 -0.33
N GLN A 129 1.84 -2.05 0.44
CA GLN A 129 1.38 -1.19 1.51
C GLN A 129 1.01 0.23 1.10
N ILE A 130 1.57 0.81 0.04
CA ILE A 130 1.17 2.17 -0.38
C ILE A 130 -0.34 2.17 -0.70
N ILE A 131 -0.85 1.09 -1.30
CA ILE A 131 -2.26 0.93 -1.64
C ILE A 131 -3.14 0.75 -0.38
N MET A 132 -2.74 -0.10 0.58
CA MET A 132 -3.49 -0.28 1.82
C MET A 132 -3.46 0.95 2.73
N ILE A 133 -2.31 1.62 2.83
CA ILE A 133 -2.13 2.89 3.53
C ILE A 133 -3.15 3.87 2.94
N ILE A 134 -3.13 4.15 1.63
CA ILE A 134 -4.08 5.05 0.95
C ILE A 134 -5.55 4.65 1.22
N SER A 135 -5.89 3.36 1.12
CA SER A 135 -7.25 2.87 1.39
C SER A 135 -7.67 3.04 2.85
N ILE A 136 -6.75 2.90 3.80
CA ILE A 136 -7.00 3.12 5.23
C ILE A 136 -7.13 4.63 5.50
N TYR A 137 -6.40 5.53 4.83
CA TYR A 137 -6.62 6.98 4.94
C TYR A 137 -7.96 7.40 4.38
N SER A 138 -8.37 6.91 3.21
CA SER A 138 -9.66 7.30 2.62
C SER A 138 -10.81 6.88 3.54
N THR A 139 -10.71 5.72 4.20
CA THR A 139 -11.69 5.30 5.22
C THR A 139 -11.55 6.06 6.55
N LEU A 140 -10.34 6.36 7.04
CA LEU A 140 -10.16 7.11 8.29
C LEU A 140 -10.48 8.61 8.19
N LEU A 141 -10.29 9.23 7.02
CA LEU A 141 -10.75 10.60 6.74
C LEU A 141 -12.27 10.72 6.82
N ILE A 142 -12.99 9.63 6.54
CA ILE A 142 -14.45 9.57 6.63
C ILE A 142 -14.92 9.36 8.07
N ILE A 143 -14.14 8.70 8.93
CA ILE A 143 -14.64 8.22 10.24
C ILE A 143 -14.05 8.98 11.45
N HIS A 144 -12.78 9.38 11.45
CA HIS A 144 -12.15 9.93 12.67
C HIS A 144 -11.25 11.15 12.39
N GLY A 145 -11.82 12.32 12.65
CA GLY A 145 -11.10 13.59 12.66
C GLY A 145 -9.84 13.53 13.54
N ILE A 146 -8.70 13.79 12.88
CA ILE A 146 -7.54 14.50 13.41
C ILE A 146 -6.99 14.00 14.76
N ARG A 147 -6.28 12.85 14.77
CA ARG A 147 -5.18 12.68 15.74
C ARG A 147 -4.05 11.71 15.34
N LEU A 148 -4.27 10.81 14.38
CA LEU A 148 -3.20 9.99 13.77
C LEU A 148 -2.59 10.66 12.52
N MET A 149 -2.52 11.99 12.50
CA MET A 149 -2.22 12.72 11.27
C MET A 149 -0.72 13.00 11.05
N LEU A 150 0.10 13.16 12.08
CA LEU A 150 1.38 13.88 11.89
C LEU A 150 2.51 13.05 11.27
N VAL A 151 2.67 11.79 11.68
CA VAL A 151 3.74 10.91 11.16
C VAL A 151 3.42 10.47 9.73
N LEU A 152 2.16 10.13 9.50
CA LEU A 152 1.68 9.50 8.26
C LEU A 152 1.42 10.53 7.14
N LYS A 153 0.98 11.75 7.49
CA LYS A 153 0.82 12.85 6.52
C LYS A 153 2.16 13.28 5.93
N LYS A 154 3.27 13.14 6.65
CA LYS A 154 4.62 13.46 6.14
C LYS A 154 5.05 12.50 5.04
N ILE A 155 4.82 11.20 5.22
CA ILE A 155 5.08 10.15 4.21
C ILE A 155 4.13 10.32 3.01
N LEU A 156 2.84 10.56 3.27
CA LEU A 156 1.83 10.72 2.22
C LEU A 156 2.01 12.00 1.39
N LEU A 157 2.38 13.13 1.99
CA LEU A 157 2.63 14.38 1.23
C LEU A 157 3.85 14.26 0.30
N VAL A 158 4.88 13.54 0.71
CA VAL A 158 6.07 13.29 -0.11
C VAL A 158 5.72 12.39 -1.30
N LEU A 159 4.92 11.34 -1.07
CA LEU A 159 4.47 10.42 -2.10
C LEU A 159 3.48 11.09 -3.09
N LEU A 160 2.45 11.80 -2.60
CA LEU A 160 1.42 12.42 -3.45
C LEU A 160 1.94 13.59 -4.28
N LYS A 161 2.83 14.43 -3.73
CA LYS A 161 3.41 15.55 -4.49
C LYS A 161 4.31 15.08 -5.64
N LYS A 162 4.88 13.87 -5.55
CA LYS A 162 5.79 13.34 -6.57
C LYS A 162 5.16 12.29 -7.49
N LEU A 163 4.03 11.68 -7.11
CA LEU A 163 3.26 10.80 -8.02
C LEU A 163 2.72 11.56 -9.26
N HIS A 164 2.43 12.85 -9.13
CA HIS A 164 2.09 13.73 -10.25
C HIS A 164 3.21 13.85 -11.30
N VAL A 165 4.47 13.61 -10.93
CA VAL A 165 5.64 13.65 -11.82
C VAL A 165 5.87 12.31 -12.53
N MET A 166 5.15 11.25 -12.15
CA MET A 166 5.25 9.92 -12.76
C MET A 166 4.11 9.60 -13.73
N LEU A 167 3.06 10.43 -13.75
CA LEU A 167 1.89 10.30 -14.64
C LEU A 167 1.85 11.38 -15.74
N ALA A 168 2.87 12.24 -15.82
CA ALA A 168 3.11 13.20 -16.89
C ALA A 168 4.48 12.90 -17.53
#